data_AF-A0A962UJR3-F1
#
_entry.id   AF-A0A962UJR3-F1
#
_cell.length_a   1.000
_cell.length_b   1.000
_cell.length_c   1.000
_cell.angle_alpha   90.00
_cell.angle_beta   90.00
_cell.angle_gamma   90.00
#
_symmetry.space_group_name_H-M   'P 1'
#
loop_
_entity.id
_entity.type
_entity.pdbx_description
1 polymer ?
#
loop_
_entity_poly.entity_id
_entity_poly.type
_entity_poly.pdbx_seq_one_letter_code
_entity_poly.pdbx_strand_id
1 'polypeptide(L)'
;MILLLLLLTCAGSGRGWAQDSLTLSTLPTDPLKVAERQNATRQTLAQHRLAIERLREEIARINAEQPAKMQVLSGETVSTALVEQARLDSDVIRLKQEELQTSIDDAKRQIKGLQQAIPALEAQEQLLKNSSKEGPEIGNRAEQLAQLGVALEQRRTDLQLQQDRLKSLEEWLALLEQRQTLATQWRARLEEIHLQQQAQGRLDAQQDLAVRLEREQQGQLEKADQLRTRLQQQGEKLSVAQRALLEAEIQAAEERAKLLRWDIRLAAIRNELANWEGLAESKDADSRRIKEGVRQLTVLRGELRETGDLLERRLELLTQQQALPVSEEPGHERSLEAFAALEQDLRQHLDALQKQRDRLEQLRERLETTYQQRAKQDLLARESFVLFAPDQWSATITELGNAPRILTHQIWLSVESVLKAAARTSIEQWLALTGSILLLAILAALGRRYLAYLSERQASEQDDSFASKFTYTLARLLRKNLWGIALAGALALTLWWLRVPQPG
;
A
#
# COMPACT_ATOMS: atom_id res chain seq x y z
N MET A 1 -33.15 9.44 8.51
CA MET A 1 -33.43 8.51 7.40
C MET A 1 -34.76 8.76 6.68
N ILE A 2 -35.88 9.08 7.34
CA ILE A 2 -37.19 9.28 6.66
C ILE A 2 -37.21 10.54 5.76
N LEU A 3 -36.39 11.55 6.05
CA LEU A 3 -36.29 12.77 5.23
C LEU A 3 -35.50 12.57 3.92
N LEU A 4 -34.64 11.55 3.85
CA LEU A 4 -33.77 11.29 2.68
C LEU A 4 -34.51 10.45 1.62
N LEU A 5 -35.49 9.65 2.05
CA LEU A 5 -36.44 8.92 1.20
C LEU A 5 -37.46 9.84 0.52
N LEU A 6 -37.76 11.00 1.10
CA LEU A 6 -38.68 12.00 0.53
C LEU A 6 -38.05 12.85 -0.58
N LEU A 7 -36.71 12.88 -0.68
CA LEU A 7 -36.00 13.51 -1.81
C LEU A 7 -35.80 12.54 -3.00
N LEU A 8 -35.95 11.23 -2.77
CA LEU A 8 -35.84 10.19 -3.80
C LEU A 8 -37.05 10.14 -4.75
N THR A 9 -38.21 10.67 -4.36
CA THR A 9 -39.43 10.66 -5.21
C THR A 9 -39.56 11.88 -6.12
N CYS A 10 -38.76 12.95 -5.93
CA CYS A 10 -38.81 14.13 -6.81
C CYS A 10 -37.75 14.12 -7.93
N ALA A 11 -36.77 13.22 -7.90
CA ALA A 11 -35.77 13.07 -8.97
C ALA A 11 -36.06 11.88 -9.92
N GLY A 12 -37.00 11.01 -9.57
CA GLY A 12 -37.37 9.81 -10.33
C GLY A 12 -38.45 10.05 -11.38
N SER A 13 -38.25 10.97 -12.32
CA SER A 13 -39.10 11.10 -13.53
C SER A 13 -38.38 11.80 -14.70
N GLY A 14 -37.08 11.57 -14.87
CA GLY A 14 -36.37 11.94 -16.09
C GLY A 14 -36.54 10.86 -17.14
N ARG A 15 -37.62 10.91 -17.93
CA ARG A 15 -37.73 10.13 -19.18
C ARG A 15 -36.44 10.28 -19.99
N GLY A 16 -35.97 9.16 -20.55
CA GLY A 16 -34.72 9.04 -21.29
C GLY A 16 -34.51 10.21 -22.26
N TRP A 17 -33.36 10.85 -22.13
CA TRP A 17 -32.85 11.78 -23.12
C TRP A 17 -32.45 10.94 -24.32
N ALA A 18 -33.37 10.86 -25.29
CA ALA A 18 -33.05 10.41 -26.63
C ALA A 18 -31.85 11.22 -27.13
N GLN A 19 -30.89 10.50 -27.70
CA GLN A 19 -29.77 11.05 -28.45
C GLN A 19 -30.31 11.84 -29.65
N ASP A 20 -30.53 13.14 -29.45
CA ASP A 20 -30.53 14.08 -30.56
C ASP A 20 -29.10 14.57 -30.72
N SER A 21 -28.32 13.78 -31.47
CA SER A 21 -27.15 14.28 -32.18
C SER A 21 -27.63 15.40 -33.11
N LEU A 22 -27.60 16.64 -32.60
CA LEU A 22 -27.89 17.83 -33.38
C LEU A 22 -26.78 18.00 -34.42
N THR A 23 -27.04 17.41 -35.59
CA THR A 23 -26.48 17.85 -36.86
C THR A 23 -26.66 19.36 -36.95
N LEU A 24 -25.56 20.05 -37.22
CA LEU A 24 -25.50 21.46 -37.60
C LEU A 24 -26.45 21.70 -38.79
N SER A 25 -27.72 22.01 -38.49
CA SER A 25 -28.69 22.44 -39.49
C SER A 25 -28.75 23.96 -39.50
N THR A 26 -28.30 24.52 -40.62
CA THR A 26 -28.40 25.90 -41.01
C THR A 26 -29.81 26.20 -41.56
N LEU A 27 -30.84 26.36 -40.70
CA LEU A 27 -32.16 26.99 -40.99
C LEU A 27 -33.07 26.92 -39.72
N PRO A 28 -34.11 27.77 -39.61
CA PRO A 28 -34.47 28.44 -38.38
C PRO A 28 -35.10 27.47 -37.38
N THR A 29 -34.56 27.44 -36.17
CA THR A 29 -35.23 26.79 -35.04
C THR A 29 -36.39 27.70 -34.64
N ASP A 30 -37.62 27.20 -34.58
CA ASP A 30 -38.78 27.97 -34.15
C ASP A 30 -38.44 28.79 -32.89
N PRO A 31 -38.61 30.12 -32.89
CA PRO A 31 -38.21 30.99 -31.77
C PRO A 31 -38.91 30.61 -30.46
N LEU A 32 -40.12 30.03 -30.56
CA LEU A 32 -40.87 29.50 -29.42
C LEU A 32 -40.18 28.28 -28.79
N LYS A 33 -39.67 27.34 -29.58
CA LYS A 33 -38.96 26.15 -29.06
C LYS A 33 -37.61 26.51 -28.45
N VAL A 34 -36.94 27.54 -28.96
CA VAL A 34 -35.70 28.07 -28.37
C VAL A 34 -36.00 28.73 -27.02
N ALA A 35 -37.04 29.56 -26.95
CA ALA A 35 -37.47 30.19 -25.69
C ALA A 35 -37.89 29.16 -24.63
N GLU A 36 -38.60 28.09 -25.02
CA GLU A 36 -38.94 26.99 -24.11
C GLU A 36 -37.70 26.28 -23.56
N ARG A 37 -36.71 25.98 -24.40
CA ARG A 37 -35.43 25.39 -23.97
C ARG A 37 -34.66 26.31 -23.02
N GLN A 38 -34.61 27.61 -23.32
CA GLN A 38 -33.98 28.62 -22.46
C GLN A 38 -34.69 28.76 -21.11
N ASN A 39 -36.02 28.68 -21.10
CA ASN A 39 -36.79 28.73 -19.86
C ASN A 39 -36.62 27.44 -19.02
N ALA A 40 -36.62 26.27 -19.65
CA ALA A 40 -36.35 25.00 -18.98
C ALA A 40 -34.96 25.00 -18.32
N THR A 41 -33.96 25.51 -19.02
CA THR A 41 -32.60 25.60 -18.49
C THR A 41 -32.43 26.66 -17.39
N ARG A 42 -33.17 27.78 -17.45
CA ARG A 42 -33.26 28.73 -16.31
C ARG A 42 -33.91 28.08 -15.08
N GLN A 43 -34.93 27.25 -15.27
CA GLN A 43 -35.59 26.53 -14.18
C GLN A 43 -34.66 25.50 -13.54
N THR A 44 -33.92 24.72 -14.33
CA THR A 44 -32.94 23.76 -13.78
C THR A 44 -31.83 24.48 -13.02
N LEU A 45 -31.37 25.64 -13.51
CA LEU A 45 -30.40 26.48 -12.79
C LEU A 45 -30.92 26.97 -11.43
N ALA A 46 -32.18 27.40 -11.37
CA ALA A 46 -32.80 27.80 -10.11
C ALA A 46 -32.89 26.61 -9.12
N GLN A 47 -33.25 25.42 -9.62
CA GLN A 47 -33.26 24.20 -8.81
C GLN A 47 -31.87 23.83 -8.29
N HIS A 48 -30.83 23.94 -9.13
CA HIS A 48 -29.46 23.68 -8.71
C HIS A 48 -29.00 24.65 -7.61
N ARG A 49 -29.32 25.95 -7.74
CA ARG A 49 -28.99 26.95 -6.70
C ARG A 49 -29.63 26.62 -5.36
N LEU A 50 -30.91 26.24 -5.35
CA LEU A 50 -31.60 25.81 -4.13
C LEU A 50 -30.99 24.53 -3.54
N ALA A 51 -30.58 23.58 -4.37
CA ALA A 51 -29.90 22.36 -3.91
C ALA A 51 -28.52 22.67 -3.31
N ILE A 52 -27.77 23.59 -3.90
CA ILE A 52 -26.48 24.08 -3.41
C ILE A 52 -26.64 24.75 -2.04
N GLU A 53 -27.63 25.61 -1.87
CA GLU A 53 -27.91 26.26 -0.58
C GLU A 53 -28.24 25.25 0.51
N ARG A 54 -29.12 24.29 0.22
CA ARG A 54 -29.43 23.19 1.16
C ARG A 54 -28.21 22.36 1.52
N LEU A 55 -27.34 22.09 0.56
CA LEU A 55 -26.10 21.36 0.80
C LEU A 55 -25.13 22.16 1.68
N ARG A 56 -25.02 23.48 1.48
CA ARG A 56 -24.23 24.36 2.35
C ARG A 56 -24.74 24.32 3.79
N GLU A 57 -26.05 24.41 4.00
CA GLU A 57 -26.67 24.31 5.32
C GLU A 57 -26.42 22.94 5.96
N GLU A 58 -26.55 21.85 5.19
CA GLU A 58 -26.26 20.50 5.65
C GLU A 58 -24.80 20.35 6.08
N ILE A 59 -23.85 20.82 5.26
CA ILE A 59 -22.42 20.79 5.58
C ILE A 59 -22.13 21.58 6.85
N ALA A 60 -22.66 22.80 6.98
CA ALA A 60 -22.47 23.63 8.17
C ALA A 60 -23.00 22.93 9.43
N ARG A 61 -24.18 22.31 9.33
CA ARG A 61 -24.78 21.54 10.43
C ARG A 61 -23.95 20.31 10.80
N ILE A 62 -23.55 19.52 9.82
CA ILE A 62 -22.72 18.32 10.06
C ILE A 62 -21.40 18.71 10.69
N ASN A 63 -20.74 19.75 10.17
CA ASN A 63 -19.46 20.22 10.69
C ASN A 63 -19.57 20.71 12.15
N ALA A 64 -20.72 21.28 12.54
CA ALA A 64 -20.97 21.67 13.93
C ALA A 64 -21.28 20.46 14.85
N GLU A 65 -22.05 19.48 14.38
CA GLU A 65 -22.47 18.31 15.19
C GLU A 65 -21.42 17.19 15.26
N GLN A 66 -20.61 17.02 14.22
CA GLN A 66 -19.71 15.88 14.04
C GLN A 66 -18.65 15.76 15.14
N PRO A 67 -17.97 16.83 15.60
CA PRO A 67 -16.97 16.73 16.67
C PRO A 67 -17.56 16.17 17.97
N ALA A 68 -18.77 16.60 18.35
CA ALA A 68 -19.44 16.10 19.54
C ALA A 68 -19.85 14.62 19.40
N LYS A 69 -20.36 14.22 18.23
CA LYS A 69 -20.67 12.81 17.94
C LYS A 69 -19.42 11.93 18.02
N MET A 70 -18.28 12.41 17.51
CA MET A 70 -17.01 11.69 17.54
C MET A 70 -16.49 11.48 18.97
N GLN A 71 -16.74 12.42 19.89
CA GLN A 71 -16.40 12.26 21.31
C GLN A 71 -17.29 11.20 21.99
N VAL A 72 -18.61 11.24 21.75
CA VAL A 72 -19.56 10.29 22.35
C VAL A 72 -19.30 8.86 21.89
N LEU A 73 -18.99 8.66 20.60
CA LEU A 73 -18.69 7.34 20.03
C LEU A 73 -17.54 6.60 20.72
N SER A 74 -16.63 7.32 21.40
CA SER A 74 -15.51 6.68 22.09
C SER A 74 -15.95 5.82 23.28
N GLY A 75 -17.19 5.97 23.76
CA GLY A 75 -17.78 5.16 24.84
C GLY A 75 -18.91 4.23 24.41
N GLU A 76 -19.32 4.22 23.13
CA GLU A 76 -20.48 3.47 22.64
C GLU A 76 -20.05 2.29 21.74
N THR A 77 -20.80 1.18 21.79
CA THR A 77 -20.54 0.00 20.95
C THR A 77 -20.93 0.29 19.51
N VAL A 78 -19.97 0.24 18.59
CA VAL A 78 -20.20 0.49 17.17
C VAL A 78 -20.60 -0.81 16.48
N SER A 79 -21.85 -0.88 16.03
CA SER A 79 -22.37 -2.04 15.32
C SER A 79 -21.87 -2.11 13.87
N THR A 80 -21.82 -3.32 13.32
CA THR A 80 -21.49 -3.56 11.90
C THR A 80 -22.44 -2.82 10.95
N ALA A 81 -23.73 -2.72 11.32
CA ALA A 81 -24.74 -2.02 10.54
C ALA A 81 -24.44 -0.52 10.43
N LEU A 82 -23.94 0.12 11.49
CA LEU A 82 -23.57 1.54 11.47
C LEU A 82 -22.35 1.79 10.57
N VAL A 83 -21.37 0.89 10.58
CA VAL A 83 -20.21 0.95 9.68
C VAL A 83 -20.67 0.82 8.23
N GLU A 84 -21.45 -0.22 7.90
CA GLU A 84 -21.94 -0.44 6.53
C GLU A 84 -22.83 0.70 6.04
N GLN A 85 -23.66 1.28 6.92
CA GLN A 85 -24.44 2.46 6.57
C GLN A 85 -23.52 3.65 6.23
N ALA A 86 -22.48 3.90 7.01
CA ALA A 86 -21.51 4.96 6.71
C ALA A 86 -20.73 4.71 5.41
N ARG A 87 -20.47 3.43 5.06
CA ARG A 87 -19.88 3.06 3.76
C ARG A 87 -20.81 3.42 2.62
N LEU A 88 -22.07 3.00 2.70
CA LEU A 88 -23.09 3.29 1.69
C LEU A 88 -23.30 4.79 1.51
N ASP A 89 -23.37 5.55 2.61
CA ASP A 89 -23.52 7.01 2.55
C ASP A 89 -22.34 7.67 1.81
N SER A 90 -21.10 7.21 2.06
CA SER A 90 -19.91 7.68 1.35
C SER A 90 -19.93 7.32 -0.13
N ASP A 91 -20.35 6.11 -0.49
CA ASP A 91 -20.40 5.65 -1.87
C ASP A 91 -21.49 6.38 -2.67
N VAL A 92 -22.63 6.68 -2.05
CA VAL A 92 -23.70 7.50 -2.66
C VAL A 92 -23.19 8.91 -2.99
N ILE A 93 -22.39 9.52 -2.09
CA ILE A 93 -21.77 10.83 -2.37
C ILE A 93 -20.79 10.73 -3.54
N ARG A 94 -19.97 9.67 -3.59
CA ARG A 94 -19.03 9.44 -4.70
C ARG A 94 -19.74 9.31 -6.05
N LEU A 95 -20.82 8.53 -6.10
CA LEU A 95 -21.61 8.38 -7.33
C LEU A 95 -22.19 9.72 -7.82
N LYS A 96 -22.64 10.58 -6.91
CA LYS A 96 -23.11 11.93 -7.26
C LYS A 96 -21.98 12.83 -7.79
N GLN A 97 -20.76 12.70 -7.28
CA GLN A 97 -19.61 13.41 -7.82
C GLN A 97 -19.30 12.96 -9.25
N GLU A 98 -19.30 11.65 -9.51
CA GLU A 98 -19.08 11.10 -10.84
C GLU A 98 -20.15 11.60 -11.84
N GLU A 99 -21.43 11.63 -11.42
CA GLU A 99 -22.54 12.18 -12.22
C GLU A 99 -22.40 13.69 -12.49
N LEU A 100 -21.92 14.47 -11.52
CA LEU A 100 -21.67 15.89 -11.74
C LEU A 100 -20.45 16.13 -12.62
N GLN A 101 -19.41 15.31 -12.51
CA GLN A 101 -18.22 15.38 -13.34
C GLN A 101 -18.59 15.22 -14.83
N THR A 102 -19.42 14.23 -15.15
CA THR A 102 -19.90 14.02 -16.52
C THR A 102 -20.76 15.19 -16.99
N SER A 103 -21.62 15.74 -16.13
CA SER A 103 -22.43 16.92 -16.42
C SER A 103 -21.57 18.18 -16.68
N ILE A 104 -20.47 18.35 -15.95
CA ILE A 104 -19.49 19.43 -16.14
C ILE A 104 -18.79 19.27 -17.49
N ASP A 105 -18.33 18.07 -17.82
CA ASP A 105 -17.66 17.80 -19.10
C ASP A 105 -18.58 18.05 -20.29
N ASP A 106 -19.85 17.66 -20.18
CA ASP A 106 -20.85 17.93 -21.21
C ASP A 106 -21.17 19.42 -21.34
N ALA A 107 -21.27 20.15 -20.23
CA ALA A 107 -21.42 21.62 -20.27
C ALA A 107 -20.20 22.29 -20.93
N LYS A 108 -18.97 21.85 -20.62
CA LYS A 108 -17.74 22.36 -21.25
C LYS A 108 -17.72 22.11 -22.76
N ARG A 109 -18.15 20.92 -23.21
CA ARG A 109 -18.27 20.59 -24.64
C ARG A 109 -19.28 21.50 -25.34
N GLN A 110 -20.45 21.73 -24.73
CA GLN A 110 -21.48 22.61 -25.28
C GLN A 110 -21.02 24.07 -25.37
N ILE A 111 -20.36 24.58 -24.33
CA ILE A 111 -19.76 25.93 -24.33
C ILE A 111 -18.75 26.06 -25.45
N LYS A 112 -17.84 25.08 -25.62
CA LYS A 112 -16.84 25.10 -26.70
C LYS A 112 -17.50 25.12 -28.07
N GLY A 113 -18.55 24.33 -28.28
CA GLY A 113 -19.32 24.33 -29.54
C GLY A 113 -19.97 25.68 -29.84
N LEU A 114 -20.58 26.32 -28.83
CA LEU A 114 -21.19 27.65 -28.97
C LEU A 114 -20.14 28.74 -29.24
N GLN A 115 -18.99 28.68 -28.56
CA GLN A 115 -17.88 29.63 -28.75
C GLN A 115 -17.26 29.54 -30.15
N GLN A 116 -17.29 28.38 -30.81
CA GLN A 116 -16.82 28.21 -32.18
C GLN A 116 -17.86 28.67 -33.21
N ALA A 117 -19.15 28.49 -32.93
CA ALA A 117 -20.24 28.81 -33.85
C ALA A 117 -20.55 30.33 -33.92
N ILE A 118 -20.46 31.05 -32.80
CA ILE A 118 -20.79 32.49 -32.75
C ILE A 118 -19.91 33.33 -33.70
N PRO A 119 -18.56 33.20 -33.71
CA PRO A 119 -17.71 33.96 -34.64
C PRO A 119 -17.96 33.62 -36.12
N ALA A 120 -18.33 32.37 -36.43
CA ALA A 120 -18.65 31.96 -37.79
C ALA A 120 -19.94 32.63 -38.29
N LEU A 121 -20.94 32.79 -37.41
CA LEU A 121 -22.18 33.51 -37.69
C LEU A 121 -21.96 35.03 -37.78
N GLU A 122 -21.11 35.60 -36.90
CA GLU A 122 -20.69 37.00 -36.96
C GLU A 122 -19.96 37.32 -38.28
N ALA A 123 -19.09 36.43 -38.75
CA ALA A 123 -18.42 36.58 -40.04
C ALA A 123 -19.42 36.54 -41.22
N GLN A 124 -20.43 35.66 -41.17
CA GLN A 124 -21.50 35.63 -42.18
C GLN A 124 -22.34 36.91 -42.17
N GLU A 125 -22.66 37.43 -40.99
CA GLU A 125 -23.35 38.72 -40.85
C GLU A 125 -22.52 39.87 -41.44
N GLN A 126 -21.21 39.91 -41.20
CA GLN A 126 -20.31 40.92 -41.76
C GLN A 126 -20.18 40.81 -43.29
N LEU A 127 -20.12 39.59 -43.84
CA LEU A 127 -20.10 39.35 -45.28
C LEU A 127 -21.40 39.83 -45.96
N LEU A 128 -22.54 39.60 -45.32
CA LEU A 128 -23.85 40.06 -45.81
C LEU A 128 -24.06 41.56 -45.62
N LYS A 129 -23.34 42.22 -44.71
CA LYS A 129 -23.31 43.69 -44.59
C LYS A 129 -22.38 44.33 -45.63
N ASN A 130 -21.26 43.70 -45.96
CA ASN A 130 -20.20 44.26 -46.82
C ASN A 130 -20.37 43.95 -48.33
N SER A 131 -21.31 43.09 -48.73
CA SER A 131 -21.54 42.80 -50.15
C SER A 131 -22.17 44.00 -50.88
N SER A 132 -21.38 44.59 -51.79
CA SER A 132 -21.68 45.81 -52.55
C SER A 132 -22.35 45.55 -53.92
N LYS A 133 -22.90 44.35 -54.17
CA LYS A 133 -23.57 44.04 -55.44
C LYS A 133 -25.08 44.31 -55.37
N GLU A 134 -25.51 45.31 -56.13
CA GLU A 134 -26.88 45.53 -56.58
C GLU A 134 -27.39 44.29 -57.32
N GLY A 135 -28.33 43.59 -56.70
CA GLY A 135 -29.13 42.50 -57.28
C GLY A 135 -30.56 42.60 -56.73
N PRO A 136 -31.58 42.09 -57.45
CA PRO A 136 -32.96 42.56 -57.36
C PRO A 136 -33.75 41.95 -56.18
N GLU A 137 -33.20 41.91 -54.96
CA GLU A 137 -33.87 41.33 -53.78
C GLU A 137 -33.51 42.05 -52.47
N ILE A 138 -33.72 43.37 -52.43
CA ILE A 138 -33.48 44.20 -51.22
C ILE A 138 -34.34 43.73 -50.03
N GLY A 139 -35.53 43.17 -50.28
CA GLY A 139 -36.43 42.62 -49.24
C GLY A 139 -35.87 41.35 -48.57
N ASN A 140 -35.37 40.39 -49.34
CA ASN A 140 -34.86 39.12 -48.81
C ASN A 140 -33.57 39.30 -48.00
N ARG A 141 -32.73 40.30 -48.33
CA ARG A 141 -31.48 40.58 -47.59
C ARG A 141 -31.73 41.18 -46.21
N ALA A 142 -32.67 42.12 -46.10
CA ALA A 142 -33.03 42.72 -44.82
C ALA A 142 -33.65 41.69 -43.87
N GLU A 143 -34.50 40.80 -44.40
CA GLU A 143 -35.09 39.69 -43.65
C GLU A 143 -34.03 38.67 -43.21
N GLN A 144 -33.07 38.31 -44.08
CA GLN A 144 -31.96 37.42 -43.74
C GLN A 144 -31.05 38.01 -42.67
N LEU A 145 -30.75 39.30 -42.72
CA LEU A 145 -29.97 39.99 -41.68
C LEU A 145 -30.73 40.03 -40.35
N ALA A 146 -32.04 40.29 -40.36
CA ALA A 146 -32.86 40.27 -39.15
C ALA A 146 -32.93 38.86 -38.52
N GLN A 147 -33.08 37.82 -39.34
CA GLN A 147 -33.07 36.43 -38.89
C GLN A 147 -31.72 36.00 -38.31
N LEU A 148 -30.61 36.40 -38.95
CA LEU A 148 -29.27 36.14 -38.43
C LEU A 148 -29.01 36.89 -37.12
N GLY A 149 -29.43 38.15 -37.00
CA GLY A 149 -29.31 38.91 -35.76
C GLY A 149 -30.05 38.25 -34.60
N VAL A 150 -31.28 37.78 -34.82
CA VAL A 150 -32.06 37.03 -33.81
C VAL A 150 -31.37 35.72 -33.42
N ALA A 151 -30.87 34.96 -34.40
CA ALA A 151 -30.15 33.71 -34.13
C ALA A 151 -28.84 33.94 -33.35
N LEU A 152 -28.13 35.03 -33.64
CA LEU A 152 -26.89 35.40 -32.96
C LEU A 152 -27.13 35.77 -31.49
N GLU A 153 -28.13 36.60 -31.23
CA GLU A 153 -28.55 36.94 -29.86
C GLU A 153 -29.01 35.70 -29.09
N GLN A 154 -29.77 34.80 -29.73
CA GLN A 154 -30.14 33.51 -29.12
C GLN A 154 -28.89 32.69 -28.75
N ARG A 155 -27.90 32.55 -29.64
CA ARG A 155 -26.66 31.82 -29.35
C ARG A 155 -25.82 32.47 -28.25
N ARG A 156 -25.80 33.80 -28.16
CA ARG A 156 -25.15 34.54 -27.06
C ARG A 156 -25.85 34.26 -25.73
N THR A 157 -27.18 34.28 -25.70
CA THR A 157 -27.95 33.96 -24.48
C THR A 157 -27.77 32.50 -24.06
N ASP A 158 -27.72 31.55 -25.00
CA ASP A 158 -27.44 30.15 -24.72
C ASP A 158 -26.02 29.97 -24.15
N LEU A 159 -25.03 30.67 -24.70
CA LEU A 159 -23.65 30.63 -24.20
C LEU A 159 -23.57 31.13 -22.75
N GLN A 160 -24.19 32.27 -22.46
CA GLN A 160 -24.22 32.83 -21.11
C GLN A 160 -24.89 31.87 -20.13
N LEU A 161 -26.01 31.26 -20.54
CA LEU A 161 -26.73 30.32 -19.70
C LEU A 161 -25.91 29.04 -19.42
N GLN A 162 -25.21 28.52 -20.42
CA GLN A 162 -24.33 27.36 -20.21
C GLN A 162 -23.12 27.70 -19.32
N GLN A 163 -22.58 28.92 -19.42
CA GLN A 163 -21.53 29.39 -18.50
C GLN A 163 -22.02 29.48 -17.06
N ASP A 164 -23.23 30.01 -16.84
CA ASP A 164 -23.84 30.06 -15.51
C ASP A 164 -24.13 28.65 -14.98
N ARG A 165 -24.53 27.72 -15.87
CA ARG A 165 -24.69 26.29 -15.52
C ARG A 165 -23.38 25.65 -15.12
N LEU A 166 -22.31 25.89 -15.86
CA LEU A 166 -20.99 25.36 -15.54
C LEU A 166 -20.55 25.82 -14.15
N LYS A 167 -20.63 27.12 -13.87
CA LYS A 167 -20.27 27.69 -12.55
C LYS A 167 -21.08 27.05 -11.42
N SER A 168 -22.39 26.90 -11.61
CA SER A 168 -23.26 26.26 -10.62
C SER A 168 -22.89 24.79 -10.39
N LEU A 169 -22.53 24.04 -11.43
CA LEU A 169 -22.10 22.65 -11.29
C LEU A 169 -20.74 22.53 -10.60
N GLU A 170 -19.80 23.42 -10.90
CA GLU A 170 -18.48 23.48 -10.25
C GLU A 170 -18.60 23.84 -8.76
N GLU A 171 -19.47 24.79 -8.40
CA GLU A 171 -19.79 25.08 -7.00
C GLU A 171 -20.40 23.87 -6.28
N TRP A 172 -21.29 23.14 -6.96
CA TRP A 172 -21.92 21.95 -6.38
C TRP A 172 -20.89 20.83 -6.17
N LEU A 173 -19.99 20.61 -7.12
CA LEU A 173 -18.90 19.64 -7.01
C LEU A 173 -18.01 19.95 -5.80
N ALA A 174 -17.56 21.21 -5.65
CA ALA A 174 -16.72 21.63 -4.54
C ALA A 174 -17.39 21.39 -3.16
N LEU A 175 -18.69 21.63 -3.05
CA LEU A 175 -19.43 21.33 -1.82
C LEU A 175 -19.60 19.84 -1.58
N LEU A 176 -19.81 19.04 -2.62
CA LEU A 176 -19.88 17.58 -2.49
C LEU A 176 -18.53 16.98 -2.09
N GLU A 177 -17.41 17.52 -2.60
CA GLU A 177 -16.06 17.17 -2.11
C GLU A 177 -15.92 17.45 -0.61
N GLN A 178 -16.34 18.63 -0.13
CA GLN A 178 -16.36 18.91 1.31
C GLN A 178 -17.23 17.91 2.07
N ARG A 179 -18.44 17.63 1.60
CA ARG A 179 -19.36 16.66 2.22
C ARG A 179 -18.79 15.24 2.24
N GLN A 180 -18.04 14.86 1.20
CA GLN A 180 -17.34 13.59 1.09
C GLN A 180 -16.22 13.50 2.12
N THR A 181 -15.39 14.55 2.28
CA THR A 181 -14.32 14.54 3.29
C THR A 181 -14.87 14.34 4.70
N LEU A 182 -16.00 14.96 5.04
CA LEU A 182 -16.66 14.76 6.33
C LEU A 182 -17.20 13.32 6.48
N ALA A 183 -17.78 12.77 5.41
CA ALA A 183 -18.28 11.38 5.40
C ALA A 183 -17.15 10.36 5.53
N THR A 184 -16.03 10.56 4.85
CA THR A 184 -14.88 9.64 4.91
C THR A 184 -14.20 9.69 6.27
N GLN A 185 -14.08 10.87 6.88
CA GLN A 185 -13.59 11.01 8.26
C GLN A 185 -14.50 10.27 9.26
N TRP A 186 -15.82 10.42 9.12
CA TRP A 186 -16.79 9.71 9.95
C TRP A 186 -16.68 8.20 9.80
N ARG A 187 -16.67 7.71 8.55
CA ARG A 187 -16.50 6.28 8.23
C ARG A 187 -15.21 5.73 8.80
N ALA A 188 -14.08 6.40 8.58
CA ALA A 188 -12.78 5.96 9.06
C ALA A 188 -12.77 5.81 10.58
N ARG A 189 -13.40 6.73 11.31
CA ARG A 189 -13.50 6.64 12.77
C ARG A 189 -14.38 5.48 13.24
N LEU A 190 -15.52 5.26 12.60
CA LEU A 190 -16.39 4.12 12.92
C LEU A 190 -15.68 2.79 12.63
N GLU A 191 -14.96 2.69 11.52
CA GLU A 191 -14.16 1.50 11.17
C GLU A 191 -13.04 1.27 12.19
N GLU A 192 -12.31 2.31 12.60
CA GLU A 192 -11.27 2.23 13.62
C GLU A 192 -11.82 1.71 14.95
N ILE A 193 -12.90 2.33 15.46
CA ILE A 193 -13.53 1.91 16.73
C ILE A 193 -14.06 0.47 16.63
N HIS A 194 -14.69 0.11 15.51
CA HIS A 194 -15.22 -1.24 15.31
C HIS A 194 -14.09 -2.28 15.27
N LEU A 195 -12.99 -2.01 14.58
CA LEU A 195 -11.82 -2.88 14.55
C LEU A 195 -11.18 -3.00 15.93
N GLN A 196 -11.09 -1.90 16.68
CA GLN A 196 -10.59 -1.91 18.05
C GLN A 196 -11.48 -2.75 18.97
N GLN A 197 -12.80 -2.59 18.89
CA GLN A 197 -13.76 -3.38 19.66
C GLN A 197 -13.70 -4.86 19.29
N GLN A 198 -13.54 -5.18 18.00
CA GLN A 198 -13.38 -6.55 17.56
C GLN A 198 -12.08 -7.17 18.07
N ALA A 199 -10.97 -6.41 18.05
CA ALA A 199 -9.69 -6.86 18.60
C ALA A 199 -9.79 -7.07 20.11
N GLN A 200 -10.42 -6.16 20.83
CA GLN A 200 -10.64 -6.27 22.27
C GLN A 200 -11.54 -7.46 22.62
N GLY A 201 -12.66 -7.64 21.92
CA GLY A 201 -13.53 -8.80 22.11
C GLY A 201 -12.83 -10.14 21.83
N ARG A 202 -11.88 -10.18 20.88
CA ARG A 202 -11.02 -11.36 20.67
C ARG A 202 -10.09 -11.60 21.86
N LEU A 203 -9.47 -10.56 22.40
CA LEU A 203 -8.61 -10.66 23.59
C LEU A 203 -9.39 -11.12 24.83
N ASP A 204 -10.56 -10.55 25.05
CA ASP A 204 -11.43 -10.91 26.19
C ASP A 204 -11.88 -12.38 26.08
N ALA A 205 -12.32 -12.82 24.88
CA ALA A 205 -12.67 -14.21 24.64
C ALA A 205 -11.51 -15.19 24.85
N GLN A 206 -10.27 -14.77 24.55
CA GLN A 206 -9.07 -15.55 24.81
C GLN A 206 -8.75 -15.65 26.31
N GLN A 207 -8.89 -14.54 27.05
CA GLN A 207 -8.70 -14.53 28.50
C GLN A 207 -9.76 -15.39 29.20
N ASP A 208 -11.02 -15.28 28.79
CA ASP A 208 -12.10 -16.11 29.31
C ASP A 208 -11.85 -17.60 29.07
N LEU A 209 -11.33 -17.96 27.90
CA LEU A 209 -10.97 -19.35 27.59
C LEU A 209 -9.82 -19.83 28.48
N ALA A 210 -8.78 -19.02 28.68
CA ALA A 210 -7.67 -19.37 29.57
C ALA A 210 -8.15 -19.58 31.02
N VAL A 211 -8.98 -18.68 31.54
CA VAL A 211 -9.54 -18.78 32.90
C VAL A 211 -10.44 -20.01 33.04
N ARG A 212 -11.21 -20.38 32.02
CA ARG A 212 -12.02 -21.62 32.03
C ARG A 212 -11.14 -22.86 32.10
N LEU A 213 -10.11 -22.95 31.25
CA LEU A 213 -9.19 -24.08 31.24
C LEU A 213 -8.40 -24.21 32.55
N GLU A 214 -7.98 -23.09 33.15
CA GLU A 214 -7.31 -23.09 34.46
C GLU A 214 -8.22 -23.60 35.58
N ARG A 215 -9.50 -23.20 35.58
CA ARG A 215 -10.49 -23.71 36.56
C ARG A 215 -10.74 -25.20 36.37
N GLU A 216 -10.86 -25.66 35.13
CA GLU A 216 -11.00 -27.09 34.84
C GLU A 216 -9.77 -27.89 35.29
N GLN A 217 -8.57 -27.35 35.08
CA GLN A 217 -7.32 -27.95 35.55
C GLN A 217 -7.31 -28.09 37.07
N GLN A 218 -7.65 -27.02 37.80
CA GLN A 218 -7.73 -27.03 39.26
C GLN A 218 -8.76 -28.06 39.74
N GLY A 219 -9.93 -28.13 39.10
CA GLY A 219 -10.95 -29.13 39.43
C GLY A 219 -10.47 -30.58 39.25
N GLN A 220 -9.66 -30.88 38.23
CA GLN A 220 -9.08 -32.22 38.06
C GLN A 220 -8.02 -32.55 39.13
N LEU A 221 -7.18 -31.58 39.50
CA LEU A 221 -6.19 -31.76 40.57
C LEU A 221 -6.87 -31.98 41.93
N GLU A 222 -7.89 -31.20 42.25
CA GLU A 222 -8.69 -31.38 43.46
C GLU A 222 -9.35 -32.75 43.51
N LYS A 223 -9.89 -33.21 42.37
CA LYS A 223 -10.45 -34.57 42.25
C LYS A 223 -9.39 -35.65 42.51
N ALA A 224 -8.19 -35.50 41.94
CA ALA A 224 -7.08 -36.44 42.16
C ALA A 224 -6.68 -36.50 43.64
N ASP A 225 -6.61 -35.36 44.32
CA ASP A 225 -6.25 -35.30 45.74
C ASP A 225 -7.34 -35.88 46.66
N GLN A 226 -8.62 -35.68 46.32
CA GLN A 226 -9.73 -36.34 47.01
C GLN A 226 -9.66 -37.87 46.87
N LEU A 227 -9.39 -38.37 45.67
CA LEU A 227 -9.23 -39.81 45.42
C LEU A 227 -8.02 -40.40 46.13
N ARG A 228 -6.87 -39.69 46.15
CA ARG A 228 -5.68 -40.08 46.92
C ARG A 228 -5.97 -40.17 48.41
N THR A 229 -6.67 -39.18 48.96
CA THR A 229 -7.06 -39.18 50.38
C THR A 229 -7.96 -40.38 50.71
N ARG A 230 -8.89 -40.72 49.81
CA ARG A 230 -9.75 -41.90 49.94
C ARG A 230 -8.95 -43.20 49.89
N LEU A 231 -7.99 -43.30 48.98
CA LEU A 231 -7.09 -44.46 48.88
C LEU A 231 -6.21 -44.61 50.13
N GLN A 232 -5.74 -43.52 50.74
CA GLN A 232 -4.97 -43.56 51.99
C GLN A 232 -5.82 -44.00 53.19
N GLN A 233 -7.06 -43.53 53.31
CA GLN A 233 -7.93 -43.81 54.46
C GLN A 233 -8.60 -45.19 54.38
N GLN A 234 -8.98 -45.62 53.18
CA GLN A 234 -9.78 -46.84 52.96
C GLN A 234 -9.00 -47.94 52.26
N GLY A 235 -7.77 -47.67 51.80
CA GLY A 235 -6.92 -48.59 51.03
C GLY A 235 -6.91 -49.98 51.64
N GLU A 236 -6.51 -50.12 52.90
CA GLU A 236 -6.39 -51.42 53.59
C GLU A 236 -7.69 -52.25 53.61
N LYS A 237 -8.87 -51.62 53.51
CA LYS A 237 -10.19 -52.27 53.54
C LYS A 237 -10.77 -52.59 52.16
N LEU A 238 -10.20 -52.04 51.09
CA LEU A 238 -10.66 -52.21 49.70
C LEU A 238 -10.07 -53.47 49.07
N SER A 239 -10.82 -54.12 48.17
CA SER A 239 -10.32 -55.24 47.37
C SER A 239 -9.23 -54.80 46.38
N VAL A 240 -8.43 -55.74 45.89
CA VAL A 240 -7.33 -55.45 44.96
C VAL A 240 -7.84 -54.75 43.70
N ALA A 241 -8.96 -55.19 43.10
CA ALA A 241 -9.54 -54.50 41.95
C ALA A 241 -10.11 -53.11 42.26
N GLN A 242 -10.64 -52.88 43.46
CA GLN A 242 -11.12 -51.53 43.86
C GLN A 242 -9.96 -50.56 44.09
N ARG A 243 -8.82 -51.04 44.59
CA ARG A 243 -7.59 -50.23 44.69
C ARG A 243 -7.04 -49.89 43.31
N ALA A 244 -6.95 -50.89 42.42
CA ALA A 244 -6.50 -50.68 41.04
C ALA A 244 -7.39 -49.68 40.27
N LEU A 245 -8.70 -49.73 40.50
CA LEU A 245 -9.64 -48.76 39.94
C LEU A 245 -9.39 -47.34 40.45
N LEU A 246 -9.22 -47.15 41.76
CA LEU A 246 -8.92 -45.84 42.33
C LEU A 246 -7.56 -45.30 41.84
N GLU A 247 -6.55 -46.16 41.71
CA GLU A 247 -5.25 -45.79 41.14
C GLU A 247 -5.37 -45.36 39.67
N ALA A 248 -6.17 -46.08 38.87
CA ALA A 248 -6.46 -45.70 37.49
C ALA A 248 -7.21 -44.36 37.40
N GLU A 249 -8.19 -44.11 38.27
CA GLU A 249 -8.93 -42.85 38.31
C GLU A 249 -8.06 -41.67 38.76
N ILE A 250 -7.14 -41.87 39.72
CA ILE A 250 -6.15 -40.87 40.13
C ILE A 250 -5.23 -40.53 38.97
N GLN A 251 -4.65 -41.55 38.33
CA GLN A 251 -3.78 -41.36 37.16
C GLN A 251 -4.54 -40.65 36.03
N ALA A 252 -5.80 -41.01 35.79
CA ALA A 252 -6.60 -40.39 34.74
C ALA A 252 -6.88 -38.91 35.03
N ALA A 253 -7.17 -38.54 36.27
CA ALA A 253 -7.37 -37.14 36.67
C ALA A 253 -6.07 -36.32 36.55
N GLU A 254 -4.93 -36.87 36.96
CA GLU A 254 -3.63 -36.21 36.85
C GLU A 254 -3.20 -36.01 35.40
N GLU A 255 -3.38 -37.02 34.54
CA GLU A 255 -3.06 -36.89 33.12
C GLU A 255 -3.99 -35.89 32.43
N ARG A 256 -5.29 -35.86 32.75
CA ARG A 256 -6.20 -34.82 32.26
C ARG A 256 -5.80 -33.42 32.70
N ALA A 257 -5.33 -33.25 33.94
CA ALA A 257 -4.80 -31.98 34.40
C ALA A 257 -3.53 -31.56 33.61
N LYS A 258 -2.67 -32.52 33.24
CA LYS A 258 -1.51 -32.26 32.36
C LYS A 258 -1.94 -31.89 30.94
N LEU A 259 -2.97 -32.55 30.40
CA LEU A 259 -3.53 -32.22 29.08
C LEU A 259 -4.12 -30.81 29.05
N LEU A 260 -4.91 -30.43 30.05
CA LEU A 260 -5.45 -29.07 30.17
C LEU A 260 -4.37 -28.00 30.26
N ARG A 261 -3.25 -28.29 30.93
CA ARG A 261 -2.07 -27.40 30.92
C ARG A 261 -1.51 -27.21 29.51
N TRP A 262 -1.49 -28.27 28.71
CA TRP A 262 -1.08 -28.18 27.31
C TRP A 262 -2.10 -27.41 26.47
N ASP A 263 -3.40 -27.54 26.72
CA ASP A 263 -4.43 -26.74 26.04
C ASP A 263 -4.27 -25.25 26.32
N ILE A 264 -3.92 -24.87 27.55
CA ILE A 264 -3.59 -23.47 27.89
C ILE A 264 -2.38 -23.00 27.07
N ARG A 265 -1.32 -23.82 26.96
CA ARG A 265 -0.14 -23.47 26.14
C ARG A 265 -0.47 -23.42 24.65
N LEU A 266 -1.28 -24.36 24.12
CA LEU A 266 -1.72 -24.37 22.73
C LEU A 266 -2.60 -23.16 22.40
N ALA A 267 -3.45 -22.72 23.33
CA ALA A 267 -4.22 -21.48 23.19
C ALA A 267 -3.31 -20.25 23.13
N ALA A 268 -2.26 -20.19 23.98
CA ALA A 268 -1.27 -19.13 23.93
C ALA A 268 -0.48 -19.14 22.60
N ILE A 269 -0.04 -20.31 22.12
CA ILE A 269 0.63 -20.47 20.82
C ILE A 269 -0.28 -20.00 19.69
N ARG A 270 -1.57 -20.35 19.71
CA ARG A 270 -2.54 -19.88 18.72
C ARG A 270 -2.64 -18.35 18.68
N ASN A 271 -2.54 -17.69 19.83
CA ASN A 271 -2.57 -16.22 19.92
C ASN A 271 -1.28 -15.61 19.36
N GLU A 272 -0.12 -16.18 19.68
CA GLU A 272 1.15 -15.77 19.08
C GLU A 272 1.12 -15.92 17.56
N LEU A 273 0.62 -17.04 17.04
CA LEU A 273 0.44 -17.27 15.60
C LEU A 273 -0.45 -16.19 14.97
N ALA A 274 -1.61 -15.88 15.55
CA ALA A 274 -2.51 -14.86 15.02
C ALA A 274 -1.86 -13.47 14.94
N ASN A 275 -1.01 -13.11 15.91
CA ASN A 275 -0.24 -11.86 15.87
C ASN A 275 0.76 -11.83 14.71
N TRP A 276 1.42 -12.96 14.43
CA TRP A 276 2.35 -13.08 13.31
C TRP A 276 1.64 -13.12 11.95
N GLU A 277 0.43 -13.66 11.86
CA GLU A 277 -0.41 -13.56 10.65
C GLU A 277 -0.70 -12.09 10.30
N GLY A 278 -1.11 -11.28 11.30
CA GLY A 278 -1.35 -9.85 11.09
C GLY A 278 -0.10 -9.09 10.63
N LEU A 279 1.08 -9.47 11.14
CA LEU A 279 2.36 -8.91 10.68
C LEU A 279 2.71 -9.31 9.24
N ALA A 280 2.43 -10.55 8.84
CA ALA A 280 2.65 -11.03 7.48
C ALA A 280 1.81 -10.27 6.43
N GLU A 281 0.60 -9.86 6.81
CA GLU A 281 -0.32 -9.10 5.94
C GLU A 281 0.02 -7.60 5.87
N SER A 282 0.81 -7.08 6.82
CA SER A 282 1.12 -5.66 6.88
C SER A 282 2.13 -5.20 5.83
N LYS A 283 1.73 -4.20 5.03
CA LYS A 283 2.53 -3.64 3.93
C LYS A 283 3.76 -2.84 4.38
N ASP A 284 3.85 -2.48 5.67
CA ASP A 284 4.92 -1.65 6.23
C ASP A 284 5.71 -2.33 7.37
N ALA A 285 5.58 -3.64 7.58
CA ALA A 285 6.32 -4.31 8.65
C ALA A 285 7.85 -4.27 8.47
N ASP A 286 8.57 -3.90 9.52
CA ASP A 286 10.04 -3.91 9.51
C ASP A 286 10.61 -5.31 9.18
N SER A 287 11.57 -5.37 8.25
CA SER A 287 12.28 -6.60 7.87
C SER A 287 12.94 -7.30 9.08
N ARG A 288 13.32 -6.54 10.12
CA ARG A 288 13.82 -7.08 11.40
C ARG A 288 12.75 -7.81 12.21
N ARG A 289 11.52 -7.26 12.26
CA ARG A 289 10.40 -7.88 12.98
C ARG A 289 9.95 -9.18 12.29
N ILE A 290 9.96 -9.22 10.96
CA ILE A 290 9.66 -10.45 10.22
C ILE A 290 10.69 -11.53 10.51
N LYS A 291 11.99 -11.19 10.52
CA LYS A 291 13.06 -12.14 10.86
C LYS A 291 12.92 -12.69 12.27
N GLU A 292 12.55 -11.83 13.23
CA GLU A 292 12.26 -12.28 14.60
C GLU A 292 11.06 -13.22 14.63
N GLY A 293 9.98 -12.91 13.91
CA GLY A 293 8.82 -13.78 13.78
C GLY A 293 9.18 -15.18 13.26
N VAL A 294 9.99 -15.28 12.20
CA VAL A 294 10.47 -16.58 11.68
C VAL A 294 11.26 -17.35 12.74
N ARG A 295 12.07 -16.66 13.55
CA ARG A 295 12.87 -17.27 14.62
C ARG A 295 11.97 -17.81 15.74
N GLN A 296 11.02 -17.02 16.20
CA GLN A 296 10.05 -17.41 17.23
C GLN A 296 9.20 -18.60 16.77
N LEU A 297 8.72 -18.60 15.52
CA LEU A 297 7.98 -19.75 14.96
C LEU A 297 8.83 -21.01 14.91
N THR A 298 10.13 -20.88 14.65
CA THR A 298 11.05 -22.03 14.65
C THR A 298 11.21 -22.62 16.06
N VAL A 299 11.22 -21.79 17.10
CA VAL A 299 11.21 -22.23 18.51
C VAL A 299 9.90 -22.93 18.84
N LEU A 300 8.76 -22.31 18.53
CA LEU A 300 7.43 -22.88 18.75
C LEU A 300 7.24 -24.23 18.05
N ARG A 301 7.82 -24.40 16.86
CA ARG A 301 7.83 -25.68 16.16
C ARG A 301 8.58 -26.76 16.94
N GLY A 302 9.71 -26.40 17.55
CA GLY A 302 10.48 -27.30 18.41
C GLY A 302 9.64 -27.74 19.61
N GLU A 303 9.01 -26.79 20.30
CA GLU A 303 8.11 -27.06 21.43
C GLU A 303 6.93 -27.97 21.05
N LEU A 304 6.25 -27.69 19.93
CA LEU A 304 5.14 -28.52 19.44
C LEU A 304 5.60 -29.93 19.05
N ARG A 305 6.81 -30.08 18.52
CA ARG A 305 7.35 -31.40 18.17
C ARG A 305 7.68 -32.22 19.42
N GLU A 306 8.38 -31.62 20.38
CA GLU A 306 8.73 -32.29 21.64
C GLU A 306 7.48 -32.74 22.41
N THR A 307 6.45 -31.88 22.46
CA THR A 307 5.18 -32.20 23.10
C THR A 307 4.41 -33.30 22.35
N GLY A 308 4.39 -33.27 21.02
CA GLY A 308 3.84 -34.35 20.20
C GLY A 308 4.50 -35.70 20.48
N ASP A 309 5.85 -35.74 20.47
CA ASP A 309 6.63 -36.95 20.75
C ASP A 309 6.36 -37.49 22.17
N LEU A 310 6.15 -36.61 23.15
CA LEU A 310 5.79 -37.01 24.53
C LEU A 310 4.38 -37.61 24.61
N LEU A 311 3.39 -37.01 23.93
CA LEU A 311 2.02 -37.49 23.91
C LEU A 311 1.90 -38.84 23.17
N GLU A 312 2.62 -39.01 22.06
CA GLU A 312 2.70 -40.28 21.32
C GLU A 312 3.27 -41.40 22.20
N ARG A 313 4.41 -41.15 22.88
CA ARG A 313 4.98 -42.12 23.83
C ARG A 313 4.01 -42.46 24.97
N ARG A 314 3.24 -41.48 25.46
CA ARG A 314 2.26 -41.71 26.52
C ARG A 314 1.11 -42.60 26.05
N LEU A 315 0.64 -42.38 24.82
CA LEU A 315 -0.36 -43.21 24.17
C LEU A 315 0.14 -44.65 23.94
N GLU A 316 1.40 -44.82 23.50
CA GLU A 316 2.02 -46.14 23.37
C GLU A 316 2.09 -46.89 24.71
N LEU A 317 2.44 -46.20 25.80
CA LEU A 317 2.46 -46.81 27.13
C LEU A 317 1.07 -47.25 27.60
N LEU A 318 0.03 -46.46 27.31
CA LEU A 318 -1.35 -46.80 27.67
C LEU A 318 -1.89 -47.98 26.88
N THR A 319 -1.61 -48.03 25.57
CA THR A 319 -2.01 -49.18 24.74
C THR A 319 -1.30 -50.46 25.17
N GLN A 320 -0.02 -50.38 25.58
CA GLN A 320 0.70 -51.52 26.17
C GLN A 320 0.10 -51.96 27.53
N GLN A 321 -0.34 -51.02 28.37
CA GLN A 321 -0.97 -51.33 29.65
C GLN A 321 -2.34 -52.01 29.50
N GLN A 322 -3.12 -51.63 28.48
CA GLN A 322 -4.39 -52.29 28.17
C GLN A 322 -4.22 -53.68 27.55
N ALA A 323 -3.06 -53.99 26.95
CA ALA A 323 -2.77 -55.28 26.33
C ALA A 323 -2.34 -56.39 27.33
N LEU A 324 -2.16 -56.05 28.61
CA LEU A 324 -1.88 -57.03 29.67
C LEU A 324 -3.10 -57.92 29.95
N PRO A 325 -2.89 -59.21 30.30
CA PRO A 325 -3.98 -60.18 30.40
C PRO A 325 -5.00 -59.81 31.49
N VAL A 326 -6.27 -59.89 31.11
CA VAL A 326 -7.47 -59.53 31.88
C VAL A 326 -7.64 -60.42 33.11
N SER A 327 -7.85 -59.80 34.27
CA SER A 327 -8.39 -60.49 35.45
C SER A 327 -9.92 -60.32 35.47
N GLU A 328 -10.71 -61.38 35.66
CA GLU A 328 -12.19 -61.41 35.55
C GLU A 328 -12.94 -60.60 36.63
N GLU A 329 -12.26 -59.73 37.39
CA GLU A 329 -12.90 -58.94 38.44
C GLU A 329 -13.59 -57.68 37.89
N PRO A 330 -14.81 -57.34 38.35
CA PRO A 330 -15.61 -56.22 37.83
C PRO A 330 -15.00 -54.82 38.04
N GLY A 331 -13.99 -54.68 38.91
CA GLY A 331 -13.23 -53.43 39.05
C GLY A 331 -12.19 -53.23 37.94
N HIS A 332 -11.78 -54.30 37.26
CA HIS A 332 -10.81 -54.25 36.17
C HIS A 332 -11.43 -53.69 34.88
N GLU A 333 -12.66 -54.09 34.54
CA GLU A 333 -13.39 -53.56 33.38
C GLU A 333 -13.55 -52.03 33.44
N ARG A 334 -13.98 -51.50 34.60
CA ARG A 334 -14.12 -50.04 34.80
C ARG A 334 -12.79 -49.29 34.76
N SER A 335 -11.70 -49.93 35.20
CA SER A 335 -10.35 -49.34 35.06
C SER A 335 -9.92 -49.26 33.60
N LEU A 336 -10.23 -50.28 32.79
CA LEU A 336 -9.98 -50.29 31.35
C LEU A 336 -10.82 -49.23 30.62
N GLU A 337 -12.08 -49.03 31.00
CA GLU A 337 -12.92 -47.95 30.48
C GLU A 337 -12.32 -46.55 30.77
N ALA A 338 -11.77 -46.34 31.97
CA ALA A 338 -11.12 -45.08 32.32
C ALA A 338 -9.85 -44.83 31.47
N PHE A 339 -9.05 -45.87 31.21
CA PHE A 339 -7.89 -45.77 30.33
C PHE A 339 -8.26 -45.60 28.86
N ALA A 340 -9.32 -46.23 28.38
CA ALA A 340 -9.82 -46.07 27.02
C ALA A 340 -10.33 -44.65 26.76
N ALA A 341 -11.02 -44.05 27.74
CA ALA A 341 -11.44 -42.65 27.66
C ALA A 341 -10.22 -41.71 27.59
N LEU A 342 -9.17 -41.99 28.37
CA LEU A 342 -7.94 -41.20 28.36
C LEU A 342 -7.15 -41.35 27.05
N GLU A 343 -7.13 -42.55 26.47
CA GLU A 343 -6.55 -42.77 25.13
C GLU A 343 -7.28 -41.97 24.06
N GLN A 344 -8.61 -41.93 24.11
CA GLN A 344 -9.41 -41.11 23.19
C GLN A 344 -9.13 -39.61 23.39
N ASP A 345 -9.04 -39.14 24.64
CA ASP A 345 -8.64 -37.77 24.95
C ASP A 345 -7.25 -37.47 24.35
N LEU A 346 -6.25 -38.31 24.57
CA LEU A 346 -4.90 -38.14 24.01
C LEU A 346 -4.87 -38.09 22.48
N ARG A 347 -5.63 -38.95 21.80
CA ARG A 347 -5.74 -38.93 20.34
C ARG A 347 -6.32 -37.62 19.82
N GLN A 348 -7.37 -37.12 20.46
CA GLN A 348 -7.97 -35.83 20.09
C GLN A 348 -6.98 -34.67 20.26
N HIS A 349 -6.16 -34.69 21.32
CA HIS A 349 -5.14 -33.66 21.54
C HIS A 349 -4.00 -33.76 20.53
N LEU A 350 -3.57 -34.97 20.15
CA LEU A 350 -2.59 -35.18 19.07
C LEU A 350 -3.10 -34.62 17.73
N ASP A 351 -4.36 -34.88 17.37
CA ASP A 351 -4.97 -34.32 16.16
C ASP A 351 -5.02 -32.78 16.20
N ALA A 352 -5.35 -32.20 17.35
CA ALA A 352 -5.37 -30.75 17.54
C ALA A 352 -3.96 -30.13 17.42
N LEU A 353 -2.96 -30.79 17.99
CA LEU A 353 -1.55 -30.40 17.92
C LEU A 353 -1.06 -30.45 16.47
N GLN A 354 -1.37 -31.52 15.74
CA GLN A 354 -0.99 -31.67 14.33
C GLN A 354 -1.57 -30.55 13.48
N LYS A 355 -2.85 -30.19 13.67
CA LYS A 355 -3.47 -29.03 13.01
C LYS A 355 -2.78 -27.70 13.34
N GLN A 356 -2.35 -27.50 14.59
CA GLN A 356 -1.60 -26.29 14.97
C GLN A 356 -0.21 -26.27 14.32
N ARG A 357 0.47 -27.40 14.27
CA ARG A 357 1.78 -27.54 13.61
C ARG A 357 1.70 -27.24 12.11
N ASP A 358 0.68 -27.75 11.42
CA ASP A 358 0.48 -27.46 10.00
C ASP A 358 0.24 -25.97 9.74
N ARG A 359 -0.59 -25.33 10.58
CA ARG A 359 -0.82 -23.88 10.50
C ARG A 359 0.46 -23.08 10.74
N LEU A 360 1.27 -23.48 11.73
CA LEU A 360 2.55 -22.84 12.03
C LEU A 360 3.50 -22.92 10.84
N GLU A 361 3.63 -24.09 10.21
CA GLU A 361 4.56 -24.26 9.08
C GLU A 361 4.10 -23.43 7.86
N GLN A 362 2.80 -23.40 7.56
CA GLN A 362 2.24 -22.53 6.51
C GLN A 362 2.54 -21.05 6.78
N LEU A 363 2.40 -20.60 8.02
CA LEU A 363 2.66 -19.22 8.41
C LEU A 363 4.16 -18.89 8.30
N ARG A 364 5.02 -19.81 8.75
CA ARG A 364 6.48 -19.68 8.64
C ARG A 364 6.91 -19.52 7.19
N GLU A 365 6.42 -20.37 6.30
CA GLU A 365 6.69 -20.29 4.85
C GLU A 365 6.22 -18.94 4.29
N ARG A 366 5.03 -18.48 4.67
CA ARG A 366 4.52 -17.17 4.25
C ARG A 366 5.42 -16.03 4.73
N LEU A 367 5.80 -15.99 6.01
CA LEU A 367 6.71 -14.96 6.51
C LEU A 367 8.09 -15.01 5.87
N GLU A 368 8.61 -16.21 5.58
CA GLU A 368 9.90 -16.37 4.92
C GLU A 368 9.84 -15.85 3.48
N THR A 369 8.75 -16.12 2.76
CA THR A 369 8.55 -15.56 1.41
C THR A 369 8.36 -14.05 1.44
N THR A 370 7.58 -13.50 2.37
CA THR A 370 7.44 -12.05 2.58
C THR A 370 8.78 -11.40 2.95
N TYR A 371 9.56 -12.03 3.82
CA TYR A 371 10.91 -11.58 4.16
C TYR A 371 11.82 -11.54 2.93
N GLN A 372 11.86 -12.61 2.14
CA GLN A 372 12.70 -12.66 0.94
C GLN A 372 12.26 -11.63 -0.10
N GLN A 373 10.95 -11.44 -0.27
CA GLN A 373 10.40 -10.46 -1.20
C GLN A 373 10.72 -9.03 -0.75
N ARG A 374 10.56 -8.74 0.54
CA ARG A 374 10.87 -7.42 1.10
C ARG A 374 12.37 -7.17 1.16
N ALA A 375 13.21 -8.15 1.47
CA ALA A 375 14.66 -8.03 1.38
C ALA A 375 15.12 -7.76 -0.06
N LYS A 376 14.51 -8.40 -1.07
CA LYS A 376 14.75 -8.05 -2.48
C LYS A 376 14.28 -6.63 -2.79
N GLN A 377 13.12 -6.23 -2.29
CA GLN A 377 12.62 -4.87 -2.45
C GLN A 377 13.49 -3.84 -1.74
N ASP A 378 14.00 -4.08 -0.53
CA ASP A 378 14.91 -3.21 0.22
C ASP A 378 16.29 -3.11 -0.49
N LEU A 379 16.75 -4.19 -1.11
CA LEU A 379 17.97 -4.18 -1.94
C LEU A 379 17.78 -3.40 -3.25
N LEU A 380 16.57 -3.41 -3.81
CA LEU A 380 16.21 -2.69 -5.05
C LEU A 380 15.76 -1.25 -4.78
N ALA A 381 15.17 -1.00 -3.61
CA ALA A 381 14.95 0.28 -2.99
C ALA A 381 16.30 0.75 -2.46
N ARG A 382 17.21 1.03 -3.41
CA ARG A 382 18.18 2.11 -3.20
C ARG A 382 17.41 3.23 -2.54
N GLU A 383 17.88 3.67 -1.38
CA GLU A 383 17.44 4.91 -0.75
C GLU A 383 17.10 5.88 -1.87
N SER A 384 15.84 6.28 -1.95
CA SER A 384 15.53 7.48 -2.72
C SER A 384 16.42 8.52 -2.10
N PHE A 385 17.51 8.86 -2.79
CA PHE A 385 18.34 10.00 -2.49
C PHE A 385 17.42 11.22 -2.67
N VAL A 386 16.50 11.44 -1.74
CA VAL A 386 15.71 12.66 -1.59
C VAL A 386 16.65 13.64 -0.90
N LEU A 387 17.79 13.89 -1.53
CA LEU A 387 18.61 15.04 -1.20
C LEU A 387 18.07 16.29 -1.89
N PHE A 388 17.15 16.15 -2.86
CA PHE A 388 16.54 17.30 -3.55
C PHE A 388 15.06 17.09 -3.86
N ALA A 389 14.23 18.04 -3.44
CA ALA A 389 12.83 18.14 -3.85
C ALA A 389 12.73 18.42 -5.37
N PRO A 390 11.65 18.02 -6.07
CA PRO A 390 11.48 18.26 -7.52
C PRO A 390 11.71 19.72 -7.92
N ASP A 391 11.41 20.64 -7.01
CA ASP A 391 11.50 22.09 -7.20
C ASP A 391 12.95 22.59 -7.23
N GLN A 392 13.88 21.84 -6.62
CA GLN A 392 15.30 22.21 -6.49
C GLN A 392 16.12 21.87 -7.74
N TRP A 393 15.62 21.00 -8.64
CA TRP A 393 16.26 20.71 -9.93
C TRP A 393 16.41 21.95 -10.80
N SER A 394 15.42 22.84 -10.74
CA SER A 394 15.45 24.10 -11.50
C SER A 394 16.62 24.98 -11.07
N ALA A 395 16.87 25.07 -9.75
CA ALA A 395 17.97 25.82 -9.15
C ALA A 395 19.34 25.17 -9.42
N THR A 396 19.45 23.85 -9.34
CA THR A 396 20.72 23.16 -9.63
C THR A 396 21.09 23.20 -11.11
N ILE A 397 20.12 23.16 -12.03
CA ILE A 397 20.37 23.31 -13.48
C ILE A 397 20.82 24.74 -13.80
N THR A 398 20.30 25.75 -13.09
CA THR A 398 20.78 27.14 -13.25
C THR A 398 22.17 27.34 -12.64
N GLU A 399 22.49 26.72 -11.51
CA GLU A 399 23.85 26.73 -10.95
C GLU A 399 24.86 25.96 -11.84
N LEU A 400 24.48 24.80 -12.37
CA LEU A 400 25.31 24.07 -13.36
C LEU A 400 25.46 24.84 -14.67
N GLY A 401 24.45 25.61 -15.08
CA GLY A 401 24.53 26.49 -16.25
C GLY A 401 25.51 27.65 -16.08
N ASN A 402 25.76 28.07 -14.83
CA ASN A 402 26.71 29.12 -14.47
C ASN A 402 28.12 28.60 -14.16
N ALA A 403 28.26 27.32 -13.78
CA ALA A 403 29.54 26.65 -13.54
C ALA A 403 30.57 26.71 -14.71
N PRO A 404 30.20 26.53 -15.99
CA PRO A 404 31.17 26.62 -17.09
C PRO A 404 31.74 28.02 -17.27
N ARG A 405 31.05 29.08 -16.84
CA ARG A 405 31.58 30.46 -16.88
C ARG A 405 32.65 30.71 -15.81
N ILE A 406 32.49 30.12 -14.63
CA ILE A 406 33.46 30.23 -13.53
C ILE A 406 34.70 29.38 -13.84
N LEU A 407 34.50 28.17 -14.37
CA LEU A 407 35.59 27.27 -14.78
C LEU A 407 36.35 27.80 -16.01
N THR A 408 35.69 28.40 -17.00
CA THR A 408 36.38 28.98 -18.17
C THR A 408 37.26 30.17 -17.80
N HIS A 409 36.87 30.96 -16.79
CA HIS A 409 37.70 32.08 -16.30
C HIS A 409 38.94 31.59 -15.53
N GLN A 410 38.81 30.54 -14.71
CA GLN A 410 39.95 29.92 -14.01
C GLN A 410 40.87 29.11 -14.95
N ILE A 411 40.31 28.45 -15.97
CA ILE A 411 41.10 27.74 -16.99
C ILE A 411 41.89 28.73 -17.85
N TRP A 412 41.32 29.89 -18.20
CA TRP A 412 42.06 30.89 -18.97
C TRP A 412 43.21 31.49 -18.14
N LEU A 413 42.99 31.85 -16.87
CA LEU A 413 44.08 32.35 -16.02
C LEU A 413 45.21 31.32 -15.79
N SER A 414 44.88 30.01 -15.73
CA SER A 414 45.90 28.97 -15.62
C SER A 414 46.66 28.74 -16.93
N VAL A 415 46.01 28.79 -18.10
CA VAL A 415 46.66 28.66 -19.42
C VAL A 415 47.62 29.82 -19.69
N GLU A 416 47.31 31.04 -19.27
CA GLU A 416 48.22 32.18 -19.44
C GLU A 416 49.47 32.05 -18.55
N SER A 417 49.31 31.52 -17.32
CA SER A 417 50.42 31.25 -16.41
C SER A 417 51.34 30.11 -16.92
N VAL A 418 50.76 29.07 -17.52
CA VAL A 418 51.49 27.94 -18.11
C VAL A 418 52.24 28.36 -19.38
N LEU A 419 51.65 29.22 -20.23
CA LEU A 419 52.32 29.77 -21.41
C LEU A 419 53.50 30.68 -21.05
N LYS A 420 53.37 31.51 -20.00
CA LYS A 420 54.46 32.35 -19.49
C LYS A 420 55.58 31.55 -18.81
N ALA A 421 55.25 30.43 -18.15
CA ALA A 421 56.22 29.51 -17.57
C ALA A 421 56.94 28.65 -18.63
N ALA A 422 56.20 28.18 -19.65
CA ALA A 422 56.73 27.42 -20.78
C ALA A 422 57.72 28.21 -21.65
N ALA A 423 57.61 29.55 -21.68
CA ALA A 423 58.54 30.43 -22.40
C ALA A 423 59.88 30.63 -21.67
N ARG A 424 60.02 30.20 -20.40
CA ARG A 424 61.22 30.40 -19.57
C ARG A 424 61.99 29.11 -19.25
N THR A 425 61.49 27.95 -19.67
CA THR A 425 62.11 26.64 -19.41
C THR A 425 63.18 26.28 -20.43
N SER A 426 64.29 25.69 -19.97
CA SER A 426 65.40 25.28 -20.84
C SER A 426 65.06 24.03 -21.65
N ILE A 427 65.68 23.88 -22.83
CA ILE A 427 65.44 22.75 -23.76
C ILE A 427 65.70 21.39 -23.10
N GLU A 428 66.66 21.29 -22.18
CA GLU A 428 66.96 20.06 -21.44
C GLU A 428 65.78 19.61 -20.55
N GLN A 429 65.03 20.56 -19.98
CA GLN A 429 63.85 20.25 -19.16
C GLN A 429 62.67 19.77 -20.00
N TRP A 430 62.52 20.29 -21.22
CA TRP A 430 61.54 19.78 -22.18
C TRP A 430 61.84 18.36 -22.64
N LEU A 431 63.13 18.03 -22.86
CA LEU A 431 63.57 16.67 -23.18
C LEU A 431 63.37 15.71 -22.01
N ALA A 432 63.63 16.14 -20.78
CA ALA A 432 63.41 15.32 -19.59
C ALA A 432 61.90 15.06 -19.35
N LEU A 433 61.05 16.06 -19.61
CA LEU A 433 59.60 15.96 -19.49
C LEU A 433 58.99 15.06 -20.56
N THR A 434 59.38 15.25 -21.83
CA THR A 434 58.95 14.34 -22.92
C THR A 434 59.48 12.92 -22.70
N GLY A 435 60.71 12.76 -22.22
CA GLY A 435 61.26 11.46 -21.83
C GLY A 435 60.45 10.77 -20.73
N SER A 436 60.01 11.52 -19.71
CA SER A 436 59.22 10.99 -18.59
C SER A 436 57.79 10.60 -19.02
N ILE A 437 57.17 11.40 -19.90
CA ILE A 437 55.85 11.08 -20.47
C ILE A 437 55.96 9.83 -21.35
N LEU A 438 57.01 9.73 -22.16
CA LEU A 438 57.26 8.56 -23.01
C LEU A 438 57.49 7.30 -22.16
N LEU A 439 58.26 7.42 -21.07
CA LEU A 439 58.49 6.33 -20.12
C LEU A 439 57.17 5.85 -19.48
N LEU A 440 56.31 6.79 -19.05
CA LEU A 440 54.99 6.47 -18.50
C LEU A 440 54.07 5.79 -19.52
N ALA A 441 54.11 6.23 -20.78
CA ALA A 441 53.35 5.60 -21.85
C ALA A 441 53.85 4.16 -22.13
N ILE A 442 55.17 3.94 -22.10
CA ILE A 442 55.78 2.62 -22.27
C ILE A 442 55.41 1.70 -21.08
N LEU A 443 55.48 2.20 -19.84
CA LEU A 443 55.07 1.48 -18.63
C LEU A 443 53.59 1.13 -18.65
N ALA A 444 52.72 2.04 -19.09
CA ALA A 444 51.29 1.79 -19.24
C ALA A 444 51.01 0.73 -20.32
N ALA A 445 51.74 0.76 -21.44
CA ALA A 445 51.62 -0.24 -22.50
C ALA A 445 52.11 -1.62 -22.05
N LEU A 446 53.23 -1.70 -21.34
CA LEU A 446 53.77 -2.94 -20.76
C LEU A 446 52.85 -3.50 -19.66
N GLY A 447 52.37 -2.64 -18.75
CA GLY A 447 51.41 -3.02 -17.70
C GLY A 447 50.10 -3.54 -18.29
N ARG A 448 49.62 -2.94 -19.39
CA ARG A 448 48.44 -3.43 -20.11
C ARG A 448 48.67 -4.81 -20.75
N ARG A 449 49.87 -5.08 -21.28
CA ARG A 449 50.24 -6.41 -21.79
C ARG A 449 50.35 -7.45 -20.69
N TYR A 450 50.96 -7.10 -19.56
CA TYR A 450 51.08 -7.99 -18.40
C TYR A 450 49.71 -8.32 -17.77
N LEU A 451 48.83 -7.32 -17.63
CA LEU A 451 47.47 -7.53 -17.15
C LEU A 451 46.60 -8.30 -18.14
N ALA A 452 46.86 -8.19 -19.45
CA ALA A 452 46.20 -9.03 -20.45
C ALA A 452 46.59 -10.50 -20.27
N TYR A 453 47.89 -10.79 -20.10
CA TYR A 453 48.40 -12.13 -19.82
C TYR A 453 47.83 -12.73 -18.52
N LEU A 454 47.77 -11.95 -17.43
CA LEU A 454 47.14 -12.36 -16.17
C LEU A 454 45.64 -12.64 -16.32
N SER A 455 44.93 -11.80 -17.06
CA SER A 455 43.49 -11.99 -17.30
C SER A 455 43.19 -13.22 -18.15
N GLU A 456 44.07 -13.58 -19.09
CA GLU A 456 43.95 -14.78 -19.91
C GLU A 456 44.28 -16.05 -19.11
N ARG A 457 45.32 -16.00 -18.27
CA ARG A 457 45.70 -17.12 -17.39
C ARG A 457 44.63 -17.43 -16.33
N GLN A 458 43.99 -16.40 -15.77
CA GLN A 458 42.88 -16.57 -14.82
C GLN A 458 41.55 -16.91 -15.49
N ALA A 459 41.38 -16.63 -16.79
CA ALA A 459 40.21 -17.08 -17.54
C ALA A 459 40.29 -18.58 -17.91
N SER A 460 41.50 -19.14 -18.01
CA SER A 460 41.72 -20.58 -18.26
C SER A 460 41.64 -21.45 -17.01
N GLU A 461 41.90 -20.91 -15.81
CA GLU A 461 41.66 -21.61 -14.55
C GLU A 461 40.19 -21.41 -14.13
N GLN A 462 39.36 -22.38 -14.50
CA GLN A 462 37.93 -22.39 -14.24
C GLN A 462 37.64 -22.78 -12.78
N ASP A 463 38.09 -21.94 -11.84
CA ASP A 463 37.84 -22.11 -10.42
C ASP A 463 36.83 -21.05 -9.94
N ASP A 464 35.67 -21.51 -9.47
CA ASP A 464 34.44 -20.70 -9.29
C ASP A 464 34.49 -19.74 -8.07
N SER A 465 35.68 -19.59 -7.50
CA SER A 465 35.97 -18.79 -6.31
C SER A 465 35.73 -17.30 -6.53
N PHE A 466 35.15 -16.64 -5.52
CA PHE A 466 34.92 -15.20 -5.53
C PHE A 466 36.23 -14.40 -5.69
N ALA A 467 37.34 -14.91 -5.15
CA ALA A 467 38.64 -14.26 -5.23
C ALA A 467 39.16 -14.16 -6.67
N SER A 468 39.00 -15.22 -7.47
CA SER A 468 39.42 -15.24 -8.89
C SER A 468 38.59 -14.27 -9.73
N LYS A 469 37.27 -14.22 -9.48
CA LYS A 469 36.34 -13.27 -10.13
C LYS A 469 36.64 -11.82 -9.75
N PHE A 470 37.00 -11.56 -8.49
CA PHE A 470 37.38 -10.22 -8.03
C PHE A 470 38.70 -9.77 -8.65
N THR A 471 39.74 -10.62 -8.66
CA THR A 471 41.02 -10.27 -9.29
C THR A 471 40.89 -10.08 -10.79
N TYR A 472 40.08 -10.89 -11.47
CA TYR A 472 39.80 -10.76 -12.89
C TYR A 472 39.08 -9.44 -13.23
N THR A 473 38.04 -9.09 -12.47
CA THR A 473 37.29 -7.85 -12.69
C THR A 473 38.15 -6.62 -12.39
N LEU A 474 38.95 -6.66 -11.33
CA LEU A 474 39.88 -5.60 -10.98
C LEU A 474 40.97 -5.41 -12.05
N ALA A 475 41.59 -6.50 -12.52
CA ALA A 475 42.57 -6.47 -13.60
C ALA A 475 41.99 -5.93 -14.91
N ARG A 476 40.74 -6.30 -15.24
CA ARG A 476 40.03 -5.82 -16.43
C ARG A 476 39.68 -4.33 -16.35
N LEU A 477 39.29 -3.84 -15.17
CA LEU A 477 39.02 -2.42 -14.93
C LEU A 477 40.30 -1.58 -15.01
N LEU A 478 41.37 -2.03 -14.35
CA LEU A 478 42.70 -1.41 -14.45
C LEU A 478 43.21 -1.37 -15.89
N ARG A 479 43.06 -2.47 -16.65
CA ARG A 479 43.43 -2.52 -18.07
C ARG A 479 42.70 -1.46 -18.90
N LYS A 480 41.39 -1.27 -18.67
CA LYS A 480 40.58 -0.29 -19.40
C LYS A 480 40.98 1.15 -19.06
N ASN A 481 41.24 1.43 -17.78
CA ASN A 481 41.50 2.79 -17.30
C ASN A 481 42.99 3.19 -17.21
N LEU A 482 43.92 2.26 -17.49
CA LEU A 482 45.37 2.48 -17.39
C LEU A 482 45.89 3.67 -18.22
N TRP A 483 45.33 3.91 -19.41
CA TRP A 483 45.66 5.10 -20.21
C TRP A 483 45.16 6.39 -19.57
N GLY A 484 43.99 6.37 -18.91
CA GLY A 484 43.46 7.50 -18.17
C GLY A 484 44.31 7.81 -16.93
N ILE A 485 44.77 6.78 -16.22
CA ILE A 485 45.68 6.93 -15.08
C ILE A 485 47.05 7.46 -15.55
N ALA A 486 47.58 6.95 -16.66
CA ALA A 486 48.83 7.44 -17.24
C ALA A 486 48.71 8.89 -17.73
N LEU A 487 47.57 9.28 -18.32
CA LEU A 487 47.29 10.65 -18.74
C LEU A 487 47.18 11.59 -17.52
N ALA A 488 46.47 11.18 -16.47
CA ALA A 488 46.37 11.95 -15.23
C ALA A 488 47.73 12.08 -14.54
N GLY A 489 48.54 11.01 -14.52
CA GLY A 489 49.91 11.02 -14.01
C GLY A 489 50.82 11.93 -14.82
N ALA A 490 50.72 11.91 -16.16
CA ALA A 490 51.47 12.82 -17.02
C ALA A 490 51.08 14.28 -16.77
N LEU A 491 49.79 14.60 -16.64
CA LEU A 491 49.30 15.94 -16.31
C LEU A 491 49.73 16.40 -14.92
N ALA A 492 49.73 15.51 -13.93
CA ALA A 492 50.24 15.82 -12.59
C ALA A 492 51.75 16.10 -12.61
N LEU A 493 52.52 15.31 -13.38
CA LEU A 493 53.95 15.52 -13.58
C LEU A 493 54.25 16.83 -14.30
N THR A 494 53.48 17.19 -15.33
CA THR A 494 53.66 18.47 -16.01
C THR A 494 53.37 19.64 -15.08
N LEU A 495 52.28 19.58 -14.31
CA LEU A 495 51.93 20.61 -13.33
C LEU A 495 52.97 20.75 -12.21
N TRP A 496 53.48 19.63 -11.70
CA TRP A 496 54.50 19.61 -10.65
C TRP A 496 55.83 20.19 -11.14
N TRP A 497 56.28 19.79 -12.34
CA TRP A 497 57.59 20.20 -12.86
C TRP A 497 57.63 21.65 -13.34
N LEU A 498 56.50 22.16 -13.84
CA LEU A 498 56.34 23.57 -14.23
C LEU A 498 56.16 24.54 -13.04
N ARG A 499 56.16 24.03 -11.78
CA ARG A 499 55.98 24.83 -10.55
C ARG A 499 54.85 25.86 -10.67
N VAL A 500 53.71 25.43 -11.19
CA VAL A 500 52.52 26.28 -11.28
C VAL A 500 52.02 26.53 -9.85
N PRO A 501 51.88 27.78 -9.38
CA PRO A 501 51.34 28.04 -8.05
C PRO A 501 49.90 27.51 -7.97
N GLN A 502 49.58 26.83 -6.86
CA GLN A 502 48.24 26.28 -6.62
C GLN A 502 47.20 27.42 -6.66
N PRO A 503 46.09 27.28 -7.41
CA PRO A 503 45.00 28.24 -7.33
C PRO A 503 44.33 28.11 -5.95
N GLY A 504 44.10 29.26 -5.29
CA GLY A 504 43.20 29.36 -4.14
C GLY A 504 41.74 29.26 -4.56
#